data_AF-A0A956KZJ9-F1
#
_entry.id   AF-A0A956KZJ9-F1
#
_cell.length_a   1.000
_cell.length_b   1.000
_cell.length_c   1.000
_cell.angle_alpha   90.00
_cell.angle_beta   90.00
_cell.angle_gamma   90.00
#
_symmetry.space_group_name_H-M   'P 1'
#
loop_
_entity.id
_entity.type
_entity.pdbx_description
1 polymer ?
#
loop_
_entity_poly.entity_id
_entity_poly.type
_entity_poly.pdbx_seq_one_letter_code
_entity_poly.pdbx_strand_id
1 'polypeptide(L)'
;MYEREVHYSLTHALAAAAGFDASIDAQTIAAQDQYVDEDPKTQPMPTGTWDVVSKANYNRLRDFHFVTSKRLDVLDQQWRSTGSMIALGTYLHAFQDSYSHVGLGPGTGQIGTYVDEQGVMRRGEVHSSRWHEVDDPSKRPGWALTMAKNTYGILVDAVTICSRKGTVRATYSPWSWKSISGMVGNFCVEPNANTRAHIADQLLQKIARSQTGVVGSAGMRRSA
;
A
#
# COMPACT_ATOMS: atom_id res chain seq x y z
N MET A 1 -5.06 -5.93 -8.37
CA MET A 1 -4.32 -4.78 -7.89
C MET A 1 -5.26 -3.90 -7.18
N TYR A 2 -4.92 -3.42 -6.00
CA TYR A 2 -5.82 -2.42 -5.47
C TYR A 2 -5.83 -1.13 -6.32
N GLU A 3 -6.91 -0.37 -6.22
CA GLU A 3 -7.00 0.91 -6.92
C GLU A 3 -6.12 1.98 -6.26
N ARG A 4 -5.94 3.11 -6.95
CA ARG A 4 -5.13 4.25 -6.50
C ARG A 4 -5.51 4.73 -5.10
N GLU A 5 -6.78 4.66 -4.75
CA GLU A 5 -7.27 5.06 -3.44
C GLU A 5 -6.66 4.23 -2.32
N VAL A 6 -6.33 2.96 -2.57
CA VAL A 6 -5.66 2.09 -1.60
C VAL A 6 -4.16 2.37 -1.57
N HIS A 7 -3.49 2.24 -2.72
CA HIS A 7 -2.04 2.36 -2.83
C HIS A 7 -1.54 3.76 -2.46
N TYR A 8 -2.27 4.81 -2.86
CA TYR A 8 -1.92 6.18 -2.52
C TYR A 8 -2.68 6.68 -1.28
N SER A 9 -4.00 6.89 -1.38
CA SER A 9 -4.74 7.68 -0.38
C SER A 9 -4.79 7.01 0.99
N LEU A 10 -5.13 5.71 1.04
CA LEU A 10 -5.16 4.96 2.28
C LEU A 10 -3.75 4.81 2.87
N THR A 11 -2.75 4.43 2.06
CA THR A 11 -1.35 4.34 2.52
C THR A 11 -0.86 5.67 3.10
N HIS A 12 -1.19 6.81 2.47
CA HIS A 12 -0.81 8.14 2.97
C HIS A 12 -1.42 8.42 4.34
N ALA A 13 -2.72 8.20 4.49
CA ALA A 13 -3.41 8.41 5.76
C ALA A 13 -2.93 7.46 6.86
N LEU A 14 -2.65 6.20 6.54
CA LEU A 14 -2.10 5.22 7.49
C LEU A 14 -0.66 5.56 7.89
N ALA A 15 0.19 5.97 6.95
CA ALA A 15 1.57 6.35 7.23
C ALA A 15 1.63 7.60 8.11
N ALA A 16 0.79 8.59 7.83
CA ALA A 16 0.61 9.71 8.74
C ALA A 16 0.18 9.19 10.12
N ALA A 17 -0.92 8.42 10.24
CA ALA A 17 -1.36 7.90 11.53
C ALA A 17 -0.30 7.09 12.30
N ALA A 18 0.69 6.51 11.60
CA ALA A 18 1.79 5.76 12.20
C ALA A 18 2.89 6.64 12.81
N GLY A 19 2.90 7.95 12.56
CA GLY A 19 3.86 8.92 13.10
C GLY A 19 4.86 9.46 12.09
N PHE A 20 4.71 9.15 10.80
CA PHE A 20 5.45 9.82 9.74
C PHE A 20 4.98 11.27 9.57
N ASP A 21 5.88 12.16 9.15
CA ASP A 21 5.49 13.50 8.71
C ASP A 21 4.46 13.38 7.58
N ALA A 22 3.30 14.03 7.76
CA ALA A 22 2.18 13.87 6.86
C ALA A 22 2.45 14.47 5.46
N SER A 23 3.28 15.52 5.37
CA SER A 23 3.50 16.26 4.14
C SER A 23 4.66 15.73 3.31
N ILE A 24 5.63 15.06 3.95
CA ILE A 24 6.87 14.63 3.30
C ILE A 24 6.97 13.11 3.31
N ASP A 25 7.13 12.50 4.49
CA ASP A 25 7.48 11.09 4.60
C ASP A 25 6.30 10.19 4.22
N ALA A 26 5.12 10.47 4.78
CA ALA A 26 3.90 9.70 4.53
C ALA A 26 3.47 9.81 3.06
N GLN A 27 3.59 11.00 2.47
CA GLN A 27 3.31 11.21 1.05
C GLN A 27 4.33 10.48 0.17
N THR A 28 5.61 10.49 0.54
CA THR A 28 6.67 9.78 -0.20
C THR A 28 6.40 8.27 -0.22
N ILE A 29 6.05 7.68 0.93
CA ILE A 29 5.73 6.25 1.01
C ILE A 29 4.53 5.89 0.12
N ALA A 30 3.44 6.67 0.22
CA ALA A 30 2.24 6.47 -0.59
C ALA A 30 2.48 6.68 -2.10
N ALA A 31 3.30 7.65 -2.47
CA ALA A 31 3.70 7.86 -3.85
C ALA A 31 4.49 6.67 -4.40
N GLN A 32 5.38 6.07 -3.58
CA GLN A 32 6.18 4.91 -4.00
C GLN A 32 5.39 3.60 -4.01
N ASP A 33 4.35 3.48 -3.19
CA ASP A 33 3.36 2.39 -3.26
C ASP A 33 2.59 2.48 -4.59
N GLN A 34 2.02 3.63 -4.91
CA GLN A 34 1.32 3.88 -6.18
C GLN A 34 2.23 3.77 -7.42
N TYR A 35 3.47 4.23 -7.32
CA TYR A 35 4.38 4.30 -8.46
C TYR A 35 4.70 2.92 -9.06
N VAL A 36 4.53 1.83 -8.30
CA VAL A 36 4.68 0.46 -8.83
C VAL A 36 3.67 0.17 -9.95
N ASP A 37 2.46 0.73 -9.88
CA ASP A 37 1.45 0.62 -10.94
C ASP A 37 1.68 1.58 -12.11
N GLU A 38 2.40 2.68 -11.88
CA GLU A 38 2.59 3.75 -12.86
C GLU A 38 3.91 3.60 -13.64
N ASP A 39 4.93 2.96 -13.08
CA ASP A 39 6.23 2.77 -13.74
C ASP A 39 6.11 1.71 -14.86
N PRO A 40 6.47 2.04 -16.12
CA PRO A 40 6.44 1.08 -17.21
C PRO A 40 7.18 -0.25 -16.96
N LYS A 41 8.17 -0.23 -16.07
CA LYS A 41 8.98 -1.40 -15.68
C LYS A 41 8.32 -2.29 -14.65
N THR A 42 7.32 -1.82 -13.93
CA THR A 42 6.66 -2.61 -12.89
C THR A 42 5.17 -2.74 -13.11
N GLN A 43 4.54 -1.82 -13.84
CA GLN A 43 3.10 -1.80 -14.11
C GLN A 43 2.55 -3.16 -14.56
N PRO A 44 1.31 -3.49 -14.16
CA PRO A 44 0.71 -4.82 -14.32
C PRO A 44 0.42 -5.23 -15.75
N MET A 45 0.02 -4.26 -16.56
CA MET A 45 -0.51 -4.46 -17.89
C MET A 45 0.13 -3.41 -18.80
N PRO A 46 1.02 -3.80 -19.70
CA PRO A 46 1.57 -2.89 -20.69
C PRO A 46 0.47 -2.43 -21.65
N THR A 47 0.64 -1.24 -22.22
CA THR A 47 -0.34 -0.57 -23.09
C THR A 47 -0.57 -1.24 -24.46
N GLY A 48 -0.06 -2.46 -24.69
CA GLY A 48 -0.18 -3.20 -25.95
C GLY A 48 -0.60 -4.67 -25.76
N THR A 49 -1.51 -5.14 -26.61
CA THR A 49 -2.12 -6.50 -26.57
C THR A 49 -1.13 -7.66 -26.65
N TRP A 50 0.02 -7.48 -27.31
CA TRP A 50 1.04 -8.53 -27.44
C TRP A 50 2.00 -8.63 -26.25
N ASP A 51 2.13 -7.58 -25.45
CA ASP A 51 3.07 -7.56 -24.33
C ASP A 51 2.48 -8.22 -23.07
N VAL A 52 1.16 -8.43 -23.01
CA VAL A 52 0.47 -9.14 -21.91
C VAL A 52 1.01 -10.57 -21.72
N VAL A 53 1.39 -11.23 -22.82
CA VAL A 53 1.90 -12.61 -22.83
C VAL A 53 3.43 -12.69 -22.79
N SER A 54 4.14 -11.57 -22.66
CA SER A 54 5.61 -11.59 -22.68
C SER A 54 6.20 -12.12 -21.37
N LYS A 55 7.40 -12.73 -21.45
CA LYS A 55 8.18 -13.12 -20.26
C LYS A 55 8.50 -11.91 -19.38
N ALA A 56 8.69 -10.73 -19.98
CA ALA A 56 8.89 -9.49 -19.24
C ALA A 56 7.66 -9.16 -18.40
N ASN A 57 6.46 -9.28 -18.96
CA ASN A 57 5.22 -9.07 -18.23
C ASN A 57 5.00 -10.07 -17.09
N TYR A 58 5.23 -11.35 -17.36
CA TYR A 58 5.17 -12.39 -16.32
C TYR A 58 6.11 -12.07 -15.15
N ASN A 59 7.34 -11.62 -15.42
CA ASN A 59 8.28 -11.25 -14.37
C ASN A 59 7.80 -10.04 -13.57
N ARG A 60 7.29 -8.98 -14.21
CA ARG A 60 6.72 -7.81 -13.51
C ARG A 60 5.61 -8.23 -12.56
N LEU A 61 4.63 -8.96 -13.09
CA LEU A 61 3.52 -9.48 -12.33
C LEU A 61 3.98 -10.35 -11.16
N ARG A 62 4.88 -11.31 -11.37
CA ARG A 62 5.43 -12.17 -10.32
C ARG A 62 6.21 -11.38 -9.26
N ASP A 63 6.92 -10.34 -9.66
CA ASP A 63 7.88 -9.66 -8.78
C ASP A 63 7.26 -8.52 -7.98
N PHE A 64 6.09 -8.01 -8.40
CA PHE A 64 5.43 -6.84 -7.81
C PHE A 64 3.94 -7.01 -7.46
N HIS A 65 3.16 -7.82 -8.19
CA HIS A 65 1.69 -7.82 -8.07
C HIS A 65 1.09 -9.16 -7.62
N PHE A 66 1.56 -10.27 -8.21
CA PHE A 66 1.21 -11.65 -7.84
C PHE A 66 2.42 -12.31 -7.17
N VAL A 67 2.91 -11.68 -6.11
CA VAL A 67 4.14 -12.09 -5.42
C VAL A 67 3.95 -13.39 -4.63
N THR A 68 4.99 -14.22 -4.64
CA THR A 68 5.09 -15.35 -3.71
C THR A 68 5.46 -14.87 -2.32
N SER A 69 5.17 -15.66 -1.26
CA SER A 69 5.63 -15.35 0.10
C SER A 69 7.15 -15.13 0.18
N LYS A 70 7.93 -15.94 -0.55
CA LYS A 70 9.39 -15.78 -0.63
C LYS A 70 9.80 -14.44 -1.23
N ARG A 71 9.11 -13.97 -2.28
CA ARG A 71 9.39 -12.66 -2.88
C ARG A 71 9.04 -11.53 -1.91
N LEU A 72 7.91 -11.67 -1.21
CA LEU A 72 7.48 -10.73 -0.18
C LEU A 72 8.50 -10.63 0.96
N ASP A 73 9.07 -11.75 1.41
CA ASP A 73 10.14 -11.78 2.42
C ASP A 73 11.41 -11.04 1.96
N VAL A 74 11.77 -11.19 0.68
CA VAL A 74 12.93 -10.47 0.09
C VAL A 74 12.68 -8.97 0.11
N LEU A 75 11.48 -8.52 -0.29
CA LEU A 75 11.11 -7.11 -0.25
C LEU A 75 11.08 -6.58 1.19
N ASP A 76 10.57 -7.37 2.15
CA ASP A 76 10.56 -7.02 3.57
C ASP A 76 11.98 -6.81 4.12
N GLN A 77 12.87 -7.77 3.87
CA GLN A 77 14.27 -7.68 4.28
C GLN A 77 14.99 -6.49 3.64
N GLN A 78 14.70 -6.20 2.37
CA GLN A 78 15.31 -5.08 1.64
C GLN A 78 14.95 -3.73 2.26
N TRP A 79 13.67 -3.46 2.54
CA TRP A 79 13.30 -2.18 3.15
C TRP A 79 13.78 -2.09 4.60
N ARG A 80 13.69 -3.17 5.39
CA ARG A 80 14.14 -3.17 6.79
C ARG A 80 15.66 -2.95 6.92
N SER A 81 16.45 -3.53 6.03
CA SER A 81 17.91 -3.37 6.04
C SER A 81 18.35 -1.97 5.63
N THR A 82 17.64 -1.33 4.70
CA THR A 82 17.99 -0.01 4.18
C THR A 82 17.34 1.16 4.94
N GLY A 83 16.15 0.97 5.50
CA GLY A 83 15.30 2.07 6.00
C GLY A 83 14.81 3.00 4.88
N SER A 84 14.85 2.55 3.63
CA SER A 84 14.46 3.35 2.47
C SER A 84 12.93 3.40 2.35
N MET A 85 12.38 4.63 2.29
CA MET A 85 10.95 4.83 2.04
C MET A 85 10.51 4.34 0.65
N ILE A 86 11.41 4.37 -0.34
CA ILE A 86 11.16 3.81 -1.67
C ILE A 86 10.98 2.30 -1.56
N ALA A 87 11.92 1.60 -0.91
CA ALA A 87 11.83 0.16 -0.73
C ALA A 87 10.61 -0.23 0.12
N LEU A 88 10.24 0.58 1.12
CA LEU A 88 9.04 0.39 1.91
C LEU A 88 7.78 0.52 1.06
N GLY A 89 7.64 1.57 0.23
CA GLY A 89 6.51 1.73 -0.67
C GLY A 89 6.36 0.54 -1.63
N THR A 90 7.45 0.10 -2.25
CA THR A 90 7.45 -1.11 -3.11
C THR A 90 7.03 -2.37 -2.36
N TYR A 91 7.49 -2.55 -1.11
CA TYR A 91 7.07 -3.67 -0.27
C TYR A 91 5.59 -3.59 0.07
N LEU A 92 5.10 -2.42 0.49
CA LEU A 92 3.70 -2.21 0.84
C LEU A 92 2.79 -2.49 -0.35
N HIS A 93 3.14 -2.04 -1.54
CA HIS A 93 2.42 -2.36 -2.77
C HIS A 93 2.20 -3.87 -2.93
N ALA A 94 3.30 -4.63 -2.98
CA ALA A 94 3.27 -6.08 -3.15
C ALA A 94 2.55 -6.79 -1.97
N PHE A 95 2.71 -6.27 -0.76
CA PHE A 95 2.02 -6.77 0.43
C PHE A 95 0.50 -6.58 0.30
N GLN A 96 0.04 -5.39 -0.08
CA GLN A 96 -1.37 -5.09 -0.23
C GLN A 96 -1.99 -5.93 -1.35
N ASP A 97 -1.34 -6.01 -2.51
CA ASP A 97 -1.79 -6.84 -3.64
C ASP A 97 -1.88 -8.33 -3.30
N SER A 98 -1.06 -8.81 -2.35
CA SER A 98 -1.22 -10.19 -1.86
C SER A 98 -2.59 -10.44 -1.22
N TYR A 99 -3.27 -9.42 -0.68
CA TYR A 99 -4.62 -9.55 -0.09
C TYR A 99 -5.73 -9.57 -1.15
N SER A 100 -5.67 -8.66 -2.13
CA SER A 100 -6.64 -8.62 -3.24
C SER A 100 -6.63 -9.96 -3.99
N HIS A 101 -5.43 -10.53 -4.15
CA HIS A 101 -5.21 -11.74 -4.94
C HIS A 101 -5.09 -13.04 -4.15
N VAL A 102 -5.47 -13.09 -2.88
CA VAL A 102 -5.47 -14.37 -2.16
C VAL A 102 -6.34 -15.40 -2.86
N GLY A 103 -5.74 -16.57 -3.11
CA GLY A 103 -6.35 -17.69 -3.82
C GLY A 103 -5.99 -17.75 -5.30
N LEU A 104 -5.28 -16.75 -5.83
CA LEU A 104 -4.79 -16.73 -7.21
C LEU A 104 -3.34 -17.19 -7.27
N GLY A 105 -2.97 -17.83 -8.38
CA GLY A 105 -1.61 -18.33 -8.60
C GLY A 105 -0.59 -17.19 -8.79
N PRO A 106 0.67 -17.38 -8.35
CA PRO A 106 1.72 -16.37 -8.54
C PRO A 106 2.04 -16.15 -10.02
N GLY A 107 2.55 -14.96 -10.34
CA GLY A 107 2.99 -14.54 -11.68
C GLY A 107 1.90 -14.26 -12.71
N THR A 108 0.71 -14.85 -12.57
CA THR A 108 -0.34 -14.75 -13.60
C THR A 108 -1.64 -14.25 -13.05
N GLY A 109 -1.89 -14.47 -11.75
CA GLY A 109 -3.12 -14.04 -11.10
C GLY A 109 -4.34 -14.61 -11.82
N GLN A 110 -5.00 -13.74 -12.60
CA GLN A 110 -6.23 -14.03 -13.34
C GLN A 110 -5.99 -14.18 -14.87
N ILE A 111 -4.73 -14.08 -15.32
CA ILE A 111 -4.39 -14.14 -16.74
C ILE A 111 -4.52 -15.57 -17.27
N GLY A 112 -5.46 -15.73 -18.20
CA GLY A 112 -5.79 -17.01 -18.82
C GLY A 112 -4.68 -17.67 -19.64
N THR A 113 -3.73 -16.91 -20.16
CA THR A 113 -2.61 -17.42 -20.97
C THR A 113 -1.38 -16.56 -20.76
N TYR A 114 -0.21 -17.16 -20.50
CA TYR A 114 1.04 -16.45 -20.21
C TYR A 114 2.24 -17.24 -20.72
N VAL A 115 3.40 -16.58 -20.82
CA VAL A 115 4.69 -17.25 -21.05
C VAL A 115 5.42 -17.34 -19.71
N ASP A 116 5.73 -18.56 -19.27
CA ASP A 116 6.41 -18.80 -17.99
C ASP A 116 7.90 -18.39 -18.03
N GLU A 117 8.58 -18.54 -16.89
CA GLU A 117 9.99 -18.18 -16.77
C GLU A 117 10.92 -18.97 -17.72
N GLN A 118 10.50 -20.15 -18.18
CA GLN A 118 11.20 -20.97 -19.17
C GLN A 118 10.88 -20.57 -20.62
N GLY A 119 10.01 -19.58 -20.84
CA GLY A 119 9.61 -19.16 -22.17
C GLY A 119 8.52 -20.04 -22.79
N VAL A 120 7.83 -20.86 -21.99
CA VAL A 120 6.77 -21.77 -22.47
C VAL A 120 5.41 -21.13 -22.29
N MET A 121 4.57 -21.19 -23.33
CA MET A 121 3.18 -20.75 -23.23
C MET A 121 2.37 -21.70 -22.35
N ARG A 122 1.73 -21.15 -21.32
CA ARG A 122 0.89 -21.84 -20.34
C ARG A 122 -0.50 -21.23 -20.33
N ARG A 123 -1.48 -22.02 -19.91
CA ARG A 123 -2.85 -21.57 -19.64
C ARG A 123 -3.03 -21.40 -18.14
N GLY A 124 -3.32 -20.19 -17.69
CA GLY A 124 -3.66 -19.90 -16.30
C GLY A 124 -5.15 -20.16 -16.01
N GLU A 125 -5.53 -20.04 -14.75
CA GLU A 125 -6.94 -20.10 -14.35
C GLU A 125 -7.66 -18.82 -14.82
N VAL A 126 -8.58 -18.98 -15.78
CA VAL A 126 -9.37 -17.88 -16.31
C VAL A 126 -10.53 -17.59 -15.34
N HIS A 127 -10.41 -16.55 -14.54
CA HIS A 127 -11.55 -15.99 -13.80
C HIS A 127 -12.17 -14.81 -14.59
N SER A 128 -12.73 -15.11 -15.77
CA SER A 128 -13.09 -14.12 -16.81
C SER A 128 -14.13 -13.06 -16.42
N SER A 129 -14.88 -13.24 -15.33
CA SER A 129 -15.91 -12.28 -14.91
C SER A 129 -15.52 -11.40 -13.72
N ARG A 130 -14.30 -11.54 -13.15
CA ARG A 130 -13.91 -10.86 -11.89
C ARG A 130 -12.58 -10.11 -11.95
N TRP A 131 -12.12 -9.78 -13.15
CA TRP A 131 -10.80 -9.16 -13.39
C TRP A 131 -10.52 -7.90 -12.58
N HIS A 132 -11.54 -7.13 -12.23
CA HIS A 132 -11.41 -5.89 -11.46
C HIS A 132 -12.19 -5.91 -10.14
N GLU A 133 -12.90 -7.01 -9.85
CA GLU A 133 -13.69 -7.07 -8.61
C GLU A 133 -12.81 -7.34 -7.39
N VAL A 134 -11.72 -8.09 -7.56
CA VAL A 134 -10.82 -8.42 -6.45
C VAL A 134 -9.97 -7.23 -6.00
N ASP A 135 -9.98 -6.18 -6.82
CA ASP A 135 -9.20 -4.94 -6.78
C ASP A 135 -9.96 -3.80 -6.09
N ASP A 136 -11.29 -3.90 -6.08
CA ASP A 136 -12.17 -2.98 -5.36
C ASP A 136 -12.32 -3.46 -3.90
N PRO A 137 -11.83 -2.70 -2.91
CA PRO A 137 -11.88 -3.09 -1.50
C PRO A 137 -13.33 -3.32 -1.02
N SER A 138 -14.32 -2.68 -1.63
CA SER A 138 -15.74 -2.81 -1.28
C SER A 138 -16.33 -4.18 -1.62
N LYS A 139 -15.69 -4.96 -2.49
CA LYS A 139 -16.11 -6.33 -2.81
C LYS A 139 -15.68 -7.34 -1.75
N ARG A 140 -14.62 -7.04 -1.00
CA ARG A 140 -14.07 -7.89 0.08
C ARG A 140 -13.67 -7.04 1.29
N PRO A 141 -14.58 -6.28 1.91
CA PRO A 141 -14.24 -5.26 2.90
C PRO A 141 -13.53 -5.82 4.13
N GLY A 142 -13.84 -7.05 4.56
CA GLY A 142 -13.13 -7.71 5.65
C GLY A 142 -11.66 -8.02 5.34
N TRP A 143 -11.36 -8.38 4.09
CA TRP A 143 -9.98 -8.59 3.63
C TRP A 143 -9.24 -7.26 3.51
N ALA A 144 -9.88 -6.25 2.93
CA ALA A 144 -9.33 -4.90 2.83
C ALA A 144 -9.04 -4.28 4.21
N LEU A 145 -9.93 -4.47 5.19
CA LEU A 145 -9.70 -3.99 6.56
C LEU A 145 -8.57 -4.72 7.26
N THR A 146 -8.43 -6.03 7.04
CA THR A 146 -7.32 -6.84 7.57
C THR A 146 -5.99 -6.40 6.96
N MET A 147 -5.96 -6.21 5.62
CA MET A 147 -4.84 -5.64 4.90
C MET A 147 -4.45 -4.29 5.51
N ALA A 148 -5.39 -3.34 5.63
CA ALA A 148 -5.12 -2.01 6.13
C ALA A 148 -4.58 -2.01 7.57
N LYS A 149 -5.11 -2.90 8.43
CA LYS A 149 -4.61 -3.09 9.80
C LYS A 149 -3.15 -3.58 9.82
N ASN A 150 -2.81 -4.52 8.95
CA ASN A 150 -1.47 -5.09 8.90
C ASN A 150 -0.47 -4.11 8.26
N THR A 151 -0.88 -3.41 7.18
CA THR A 151 -0.14 -2.27 6.60
C THR A 151 0.14 -1.22 7.67
N TYR A 152 -0.85 -0.88 8.51
CA TYR A 152 -0.66 0.05 9.62
C TYR A 152 0.39 -0.45 10.63
N GLY A 153 0.34 -1.72 11.02
CA GLY A 153 1.35 -2.32 11.90
C GLY A 153 2.76 -2.25 11.33
N ILE A 154 2.92 -2.55 10.04
CA ILE A 154 4.20 -2.41 9.31
C ILE A 154 4.69 -0.95 9.36
N LEU A 155 3.81 0.02 9.12
CA LEU A 155 4.16 1.43 9.13
C LEU A 155 4.60 1.92 10.52
N VAL A 156 3.97 1.43 11.60
CA VAL A 156 4.39 1.73 12.97
C VAL A 156 5.81 1.22 13.25
N ASP A 157 6.12 -0.01 12.83
CA ASP A 157 7.49 -0.54 12.91
C ASP A 157 8.46 0.27 12.05
N ALA A 158 8.03 0.65 10.85
CA ALA A 158 8.84 1.37 9.89
C ALA A 158 9.26 2.76 10.40
N VAL A 159 8.38 3.52 11.07
CA VAL A 159 8.74 4.79 11.71
C VAL A 159 9.93 4.60 12.65
N THR A 160 9.91 3.53 13.46
CA THR A 160 10.98 3.22 14.41
C THR A 160 12.29 2.86 13.69
N ILE A 161 12.22 2.00 12.69
CA ILE A 161 13.38 1.54 11.92
C ILE A 161 14.03 2.70 11.15
N CYS A 162 13.22 3.46 10.41
CA CYS A 162 13.69 4.60 9.62
C CYS A 162 14.27 5.70 10.52
N SER A 163 13.66 5.96 11.68
CA SER A 163 14.20 6.92 12.65
C SER A 163 15.57 6.50 13.18
N ARG A 164 15.77 5.22 13.51
CA ARG A 164 17.07 4.69 13.96
C ARG A 164 18.15 4.77 12.88
N LYS A 165 17.74 4.68 11.61
CA LYS A 165 18.63 4.80 10.45
C LYS A 165 18.85 6.25 10.01
N GLY A 166 18.17 7.21 10.64
CA GLY A 166 18.25 8.63 10.29
C GLY A 166 17.62 8.97 8.94
N THR A 167 16.77 8.10 8.38
CA THR A 167 16.09 8.36 7.09
C THR A 167 14.80 9.14 7.26
N VAL A 168 14.21 9.13 8.45
CA VAL A 168 13.06 9.97 8.83
C VAL A 168 13.25 10.47 10.26
N ARG A 169 12.43 11.46 10.64
CA ARG A 169 12.31 11.89 12.04
C ARG A 169 10.87 11.63 12.48
N ALA A 170 10.66 10.68 13.40
CA ALA A 170 9.36 10.50 14.03
C ALA A 170 8.85 11.85 14.59
N THR A 171 7.68 12.27 14.13
CA THR A 171 7.12 13.60 14.46
C THR A 171 6.19 13.53 15.68
N TYR A 172 5.57 12.38 15.92
CA TYR A 172 4.66 12.14 17.06
C TYR A 172 4.47 10.64 17.30
N SER A 173 3.85 10.30 18.43
CA SER A 173 3.50 8.91 18.75
C SER A 173 2.42 8.38 17.79
N PRO A 174 2.54 7.13 17.32
CA PRO A 174 1.50 6.51 16.51
C PRO A 174 0.13 6.56 17.18
N TRP A 175 -0.92 6.79 16.39
CA TRP A 175 -2.29 6.69 16.86
C TRP A 175 -2.64 5.23 17.23
N SER A 176 -3.60 5.01 18.12
CA SER A 176 -4.08 3.64 18.31
C SER A 176 -4.89 3.18 17.08
N TRP A 177 -4.79 1.91 16.68
CA TRP A 177 -5.65 1.35 15.62
C TRP A 177 -7.14 1.63 15.90
N LYS A 178 -7.57 1.50 17.17
CA LYS A 178 -8.95 1.79 17.62
C LYS A 178 -9.38 3.23 17.28
N SER A 179 -8.45 4.19 17.25
CA SER A 179 -8.74 5.60 16.95
C SER A 179 -8.99 5.86 15.45
N ILE A 180 -8.51 4.99 14.57
CA ILE A 180 -8.59 5.16 13.10
C ILE A 180 -9.46 4.10 12.42
N SER A 181 -9.68 2.94 13.05
CA SER A 181 -10.31 1.77 12.43
C SER A 181 -11.74 2.01 11.94
N GLY A 182 -12.48 2.93 12.55
CA GLY A 182 -13.81 3.31 12.08
C GLY A 182 -13.78 3.99 10.69
N MET A 183 -12.86 4.93 10.48
CA MET A 183 -12.72 5.61 9.18
C MET A 183 -12.14 4.69 8.12
N VAL A 184 -11.16 3.85 8.50
CA VAL A 184 -10.61 2.82 7.61
C VAL A 184 -11.67 1.79 7.24
N GLY A 185 -12.53 1.38 8.17
CA GLY A 185 -13.68 0.52 7.90
C GLY A 185 -14.64 1.14 6.89
N ASN A 186 -14.98 2.42 7.05
CA ASN A 186 -15.81 3.16 6.09
C ASN A 186 -15.17 3.23 4.71
N PHE A 187 -13.86 3.47 4.63
CA PHE A 187 -13.11 3.42 3.38
C PHE A 187 -13.23 2.04 2.71
N CYS A 188 -13.07 0.96 3.46
CA CYS A 188 -13.09 -0.40 2.90
C CYS A 188 -14.46 -0.84 2.38
N VAL A 189 -15.58 -0.29 2.88
CA VAL A 189 -16.93 -0.65 2.43
C VAL A 189 -17.48 0.29 1.36
N GLU A 190 -16.87 1.45 1.15
CA GLU A 190 -17.33 2.47 0.20
C GLU A 190 -16.99 2.04 -1.24
N PRO A 191 -17.98 1.84 -2.13
CA PRO A 191 -17.74 1.42 -3.52
C PRO A 191 -17.25 2.55 -4.44
N ASN A 192 -17.50 3.82 -4.11
CA ASN A 192 -17.10 4.95 -4.95
C ASN A 192 -15.66 5.39 -4.64
N ALA A 193 -14.80 5.36 -5.66
CA ALA A 193 -13.39 5.78 -5.57
C ALA A 193 -13.21 7.21 -5.05
N ASN A 194 -13.99 8.18 -5.55
CA ASN A 194 -13.88 9.58 -5.10
C ASN A 194 -14.28 9.72 -3.62
N THR A 195 -15.32 9.00 -3.18
CA THR A 195 -15.71 9.00 -1.76
C THR A 195 -14.66 8.33 -0.89
N ARG A 196 -14.02 7.24 -1.34
CA ARG A 196 -12.88 6.62 -0.66
C ARG A 196 -11.72 7.60 -0.47
N ALA A 197 -11.32 8.29 -1.54
CA ALA A 197 -10.29 9.33 -1.48
C ALA A 197 -10.66 10.42 -0.45
N HIS A 198 -11.92 10.86 -0.45
CA HIS A 198 -12.40 11.83 0.53
C HIS A 198 -12.34 11.33 1.98
N ILE A 199 -12.68 10.06 2.24
CA ILE A 199 -12.59 9.46 3.59
C ILE A 199 -11.12 9.43 4.06
N ALA A 200 -10.19 9.07 3.17
CA ALA A 200 -8.76 9.08 3.48
C ALA A 200 -8.26 10.51 3.78
N ASP A 201 -8.67 11.50 2.99
CA ASP A 201 -8.34 12.92 3.23
C ASP A 201 -8.89 13.42 4.57
N GLN A 202 -10.13 13.05 4.93
CA GLN A 202 -10.71 13.39 6.24
C GLN A 202 -9.87 12.81 7.38
N LEU A 203 -9.36 11.58 7.23
CA LEU A 203 -8.49 10.95 8.23
C LEU A 203 -7.18 11.74 8.34
N LEU A 204 -6.55 12.08 7.21
CA LEU A 204 -5.33 12.88 7.17
C LEU A 204 -5.51 14.26 7.82
N GLN A 205 -6.60 14.96 7.53
CA GLN A 205 -6.92 16.26 8.15
C GLN A 205 -7.17 16.14 9.66
N LYS A 206 -7.77 15.03 10.12
CA LYS A 206 -7.96 14.76 11.55
C LYS A 206 -6.61 14.56 12.25
N ILE A 207 -5.68 13.86 11.61
CA ILE A 207 -4.32 13.64 12.11
C ILE A 207 -3.56 14.97 12.17
N ALA A 208 -3.55 15.75 11.10
CA ALA A 208 -2.86 17.04 11.03
C ALA A 208 -3.34 18.03 12.11
N ARG A 209 -4.65 18.12 12.35
CA ARG A 209 -5.22 18.97 13.42
C ARG A 209 -4.78 18.57 14.83
N SER A 210 -4.55 17.27 15.08
CA SER A 210 -4.06 16.82 16.38
C SER A 210 -2.62 17.25 16.65
N GLN A 211 -1.80 17.37 15.60
CA GLN A 211 -0.39 17.74 15.72
C GLN A 211 -0.22 19.22 16.05
N THR A 212 -1.04 20.09 15.45
CA THR A 212 -0.98 21.54 15.70
C THR A 212 -1.49 21.92 17.09
N GLY A 213 -2.46 21.19 17.63
CA GLY A 213 -3.02 21.43 18.97
C GLY A 213 -2.04 21.23 20.12
N VAL A 214 -1.01 20.40 19.94
CA VAL A 214 -0.01 20.09 21.00
C VAL A 214 0.99 21.23 21.19
N VAL A 215 1.26 22.04 20.17
CA VAL A 215 2.25 23.12 20.23
C VAL A 215 1.72 24.36 20.99
N GLY A 216 0.39 24.51 21.10
CA GLY A 216 -0.24 25.70 21.69
C GLY A 216 -0.30 25.75 23.23
N SER A 217 -0.15 24.63 23.94
CA SER A 217 -0.40 24.58 25.40
C SER A 217 0.85 24.66 26.28
N ALA A 218 2.06 24.66 25.71
CA ALA A 218 3.32 24.63 26.49
C ALA A 218 3.88 26.03 26.86
N GLY A 219 3.25 27.13 26.41
CA GLY A 219 3.88 28.47 26.42
C GLY A 219 3.42 29.48 27.48
N MET A 220 2.44 29.18 28.35
CA MET A 220 1.90 30.18 29.29
C MET A 220 1.97 29.73 30.75
N ARG A 221 3.21 29.61 31.27
CA ARG A 221 3.47 29.85 32.69
C ARG A 221 4.29 31.13 32.80
N ARG A 222 3.61 32.27 32.85
CA ARG A 222 4.20 33.51 33.33
C ARG A 222 4.32 33.39 34.84
N SER A 223 5.56 33.39 35.32
CA SER A 223 5.89 33.60 36.73
C SER A 223 5.26 34.91 37.19
N ALA A 224 4.48 34.85 38.27
CA ALA A 224 4.15 36.00 39.10
C ALA A 224 5.18 36.10 40.23
#